data_AF-A0A2D6WSY2-F1
#
_entry.id   AF-A0A2D6WSY2-F1
#
_cell.length_a   1.000
_cell.length_b   1.000
_cell.length_c   1.000
_cell.angle_alpha   90.00
_cell.angle_beta   90.00
_cell.angle_gamma   90.00
#
_symmetry.space_group_name_H-M   'P 1'
#
loop_
_entity.id
_entity.type
_entity.pdbx_description
1 polymer ?
#
loop_
_entity_poly.entity_id
_entity_poly.type
_entity_poly.pdbx_seq_one_letter_code
_entity_poly.pdbx_strand_id
1 'polypeptide(L)'
;MADKKNNILSESDKQRNAWKKAEKLITQNKAEDALLILRELDESGSHQTTLRLAGKATHKIAQQTNAKSDYRKAASLLRDSVNMNPKDKKSSRAYNDLLNEMQEKRIRRRSFRKVGYAITVIATLLLIMGTIGITLEPASREAPLSPPSFTQGTVFFGPEPLRGNPFPLLLSAEATLNWDRDDIFFVIADEDKKNECDSIPPIERILSDSETCKAGDSGFEVVGDNGTTGLTWAPEDGEYYVGIGTLGENNPAGEGFKLDVTIELNLSASGYVLTLLFGAIGVQLVRND
;
A
#
# COMPACT_ATOMS: atom_id res chain seq x y z
N MET A 1 46.13 5.49 -29.05
CA MET A 1 46.03 4.14 -28.40
C MET A 1 47.03 3.95 -27.25
N ALA A 2 48.21 4.60 -27.26
CA ALA A 2 49.19 4.49 -26.17
C ALA A 2 48.70 5.12 -24.83
N ASP A 3 48.07 6.29 -24.86
CA ASP A 3 47.62 6.99 -23.63
C ASP A 3 46.53 6.24 -22.86
N LYS A 4 45.58 5.61 -23.56
CA LYS A 4 44.51 4.82 -22.92
C LYS A 4 45.07 3.58 -22.21
N LYS A 5 46.11 2.95 -22.76
CA LYS A 5 46.76 1.78 -22.17
C LYS A 5 47.61 2.15 -20.95
N ASN A 6 48.31 3.30 -21.00
CA ASN A 6 49.08 3.83 -19.87
C ASN A 6 48.17 4.25 -18.70
N ASN A 7 47.01 4.85 -19.01
CA ASN A 7 46.02 5.24 -18.00
C ASN A 7 45.37 4.02 -17.30
N ILE A 8 45.02 2.97 -18.06
CA ILE A 8 44.48 1.71 -17.50
C ILE A 8 45.50 1.01 -16.58
N LEU A 9 46.79 1.02 -16.95
CA LEU A 9 47.85 0.43 -16.14
C LEU A 9 47.99 1.17 -14.80
N SER A 10 47.99 2.51 -14.84
CA SER A 10 48.01 3.40 -13.67
C SER A 10 46.86 3.12 -12.70
N GLU A 11 45.61 3.02 -13.20
CA GLU A 11 44.44 2.74 -12.35
C GLU A 11 44.48 1.33 -11.73
N SER A 12 44.92 0.33 -12.49
CA SER A 12 45.08 -1.03 -11.97
C SER A 12 46.12 -1.12 -10.84
N ASP A 13 47.18 -0.31 -10.92
CA ASP A 13 48.23 -0.27 -9.90
C ASP A 13 47.78 0.49 -8.64
N LYS A 14 47.02 1.58 -8.80
CA LYS A 14 46.34 2.26 -7.67
C LYS A 14 45.41 1.29 -6.94
N GLN A 15 44.61 0.53 -7.68
CA GLN A 15 43.67 -0.44 -7.10
C GLN A 15 44.39 -1.54 -6.31
N ARG A 16 45.48 -2.11 -6.87
CA ARG A 16 46.30 -3.11 -6.18
C ARG A 16 46.95 -2.55 -4.92
N ASN A 17 47.43 -1.30 -4.96
CA ASN A 17 48.03 -0.65 -3.80
C ASN A 17 47.00 -0.38 -2.69
N ALA A 18 45.80 0.05 -3.06
CA ALA A 18 44.69 0.21 -2.12
C ALA A 18 44.30 -1.13 -1.45
N TRP A 19 44.20 -2.22 -2.22
CA TRP A 19 43.96 -3.55 -1.65
C TRP A 19 45.05 -4.01 -0.69
N LYS A 20 46.34 -3.81 -1.03
CA LYS A 20 47.46 -4.13 -0.14
C LYS A 20 47.39 -3.31 1.16
N LYS A 21 47.05 -2.02 1.06
CA LYS A 21 46.90 -1.14 2.22
C LYS A 21 45.74 -1.59 3.11
N ALA A 22 44.58 -1.91 2.52
CA ALA A 22 43.43 -2.44 3.24
C ALA A 22 43.75 -3.78 3.93
N GLU A 23 44.42 -4.71 3.25
CA GLU A 23 44.82 -5.99 3.84
C GLU A 23 45.77 -5.79 5.04
N LYS A 24 46.72 -4.85 4.95
CA LYS A 24 47.59 -4.47 6.07
C LYS A 24 46.78 -3.91 7.24
N LEU A 25 45.83 -3.00 7.00
CA LEU A 25 44.98 -2.43 8.06
C LEU A 25 44.14 -3.49 8.78
N ILE A 26 43.58 -4.46 8.04
CA ILE A 26 42.85 -5.59 8.62
C ILE A 26 43.75 -6.39 9.57
N THR A 27 45.01 -6.65 9.19
CA THR A 27 45.96 -7.35 10.07
C THR A 27 46.38 -6.53 11.30
N GLN A 28 46.28 -5.21 11.22
CA GLN A 28 46.59 -4.28 12.31
C GLN A 28 45.39 -4.00 13.24
N ASN A 29 44.30 -4.77 13.13
CA ASN A 29 43.03 -4.53 13.83
C ASN A 29 42.36 -3.17 13.53
N LYS A 30 42.76 -2.49 12.45
CA LYS A 30 42.17 -1.24 11.95
C LYS A 30 41.17 -1.54 10.83
N ALA A 31 40.21 -2.41 11.13
CA ALA A 31 39.29 -2.94 10.13
C ALA A 31 38.32 -1.87 9.58
N GLU A 32 37.95 -0.89 10.39
CA GLU A 32 37.10 0.23 9.96
C GLU A 32 37.80 1.13 8.94
N ASP A 33 39.07 1.49 9.18
CA ASP A 33 39.90 2.22 8.23
C ASP A 33 40.06 1.46 6.91
N ALA A 34 40.17 0.13 6.97
CA ALA A 34 40.22 -0.71 5.78
C ALA A 34 38.91 -0.62 4.97
N LEU A 35 37.74 -0.58 5.62
CA LEU A 35 36.46 -0.42 4.93
C LEU A 35 36.31 0.94 4.26
N LEU A 36 36.83 2.01 4.87
CA LEU A 36 36.80 3.35 4.26
C LEU A 36 37.58 3.37 2.94
N ILE A 37 38.80 2.83 2.93
CA ILE A 37 39.63 2.73 1.72
C ILE A 37 38.94 1.88 0.65
N LEU A 38 38.33 0.76 1.03
CA LEU A 38 37.66 -0.13 0.08
C LEU A 38 36.41 0.53 -0.53
N ARG A 39 35.68 1.34 0.23
CA ARG A 39 34.52 2.08 -0.27
C ARG A 39 34.91 3.22 -1.22
N GLU A 40 36.00 3.93 -0.90
CA GLU A 40 36.55 4.95 -1.81
C GLU A 40 37.02 4.33 -3.14
N LEU A 41 37.54 3.11 -3.08
CA LEU A 41 38.05 2.40 -4.26
C LEU A 41 36.95 1.80 -5.15
N ASP A 42 35.94 1.20 -4.54
CA ASP A 42 34.87 0.47 -5.22
C ASP A 42 33.62 0.45 -4.34
N GLU A 43 32.92 1.59 -4.33
CA GLU A 43 31.73 1.82 -3.50
C GLU A 43 30.64 0.77 -3.75
N SER A 44 30.49 0.36 -5.02
CA SER A 44 29.49 -0.62 -5.46
C SER A 44 29.84 -2.08 -5.14
N GLY A 45 31.09 -2.38 -4.73
CA GLY A 45 31.55 -3.75 -4.54
C GLY A 45 31.57 -4.57 -5.83
N SER A 46 31.86 -3.92 -6.96
CA SER A 46 31.91 -4.51 -8.30
C SER A 46 33.09 -5.46 -8.52
N HIS A 47 34.10 -5.43 -7.64
CA HIS A 47 35.29 -6.27 -7.76
C HIS A 47 35.37 -7.32 -6.65
N GLN A 48 35.61 -8.57 -7.05
CA GLN A 48 35.69 -9.74 -6.18
C GLN A 48 36.68 -9.57 -5.01
N THR A 49 37.88 -9.05 -5.27
CA THR A 49 38.88 -8.74 -4.23
C THR A 49 38.40 -7.71 -3.22
N THR A 50 37.70 -6.65 -3.66
CA THR A 50 37.12 -5.64 -2.77
C THR A 50 36.11 -6.29 -1.83
N LEU A 51 35.19 -7.09 -2.38
CA LEU A 51 34.21 -7.86 -1.59
C LEU A 51 34.90 -8.80 -0.58
N ARG A 52 35.96 -9.50 -1.00
CA ARG A 52 36.74 -10.39 -0.11
C ARG A 52 37.34 -9.61 1.07
N LEU A 53 38.02 -8.49 0.79
CA LEU A 53 38.68 -7.69 1.81
C LEU A 53 37.66 -7.00 2.72
N ALA A 54 36.56 -6.49 2.17
CA ALA A 54 35.46 -5.89 2.93
C ALA A 54 34.79 -6.92 3.86
N GLY A 55 34.59 -8.14 3.36
CA GLY A 55 34.10 -9.27 4.14
C GLY A 55 35.04 -9.65 5.29
N LYS A 56 36.36 -9.74 5.04
CA LYS A 56 37.36 -9.99 6.10
C LYS A 56 37.44 -8.86 7.12
N ALA A 57 37.38 -7.61 6.69
CA ALA A 57 37.36 -6.45 7.60
C ALA A 57 36.10 -6.48 8.48
N THR A 58 34.93 -6.72 7.88
CA THR A 58 33.65 -6.82 8.61
C THR A 58 33.64 -8.01 9.56
N HIS A 59 34.26 -9.13 9.20
CA HIS A 59 34.45 -10.27 10.10
C HIS A 59 35.32 -9.90 11.30
N LYS A 60 36.40 -9.13 11.11
CA LYS A 60 37.22 -8.64 12.22
C LYS A 60 36.46 -7.70 13.15
N ILE A 61 35.65 -6.80 12.61
CA ILE A 61 34.74 -5.96 13.41
C ILE A 61 33.77 -6.85 14.19
N ALA A 62 33.16 -7.85 13.55
CA ALA A 62 32.25 -8.78 14.21
C ALA A 62 32.90 -9.57 15.35
N GLN A 63 34.19 -9.90 15.25
CA GLN A 63 34.95 -10.52 16.34
C GLN A 63 35.19 -9.56 17.51
N GLN A 64 35.35 -8.27 17.25
CA GLN A 64 35.53 -7.24 18.27
C GLN A 64 34.21 -6.85 18.96
N THR A 65 33.15 -6.64 18.18
CA THR A 65 31.82 -6.21 18.67
C THR A 65 30.97 -7.39 19.17
N ASN A 66 31.31 -8.61 18.77
CA ASN A 66 30.52 -9.83 18.97
C ASN A 66 29.07 -9.72 18.44
N ALA A 67 28.82 -8.80 17.50
CA ALA A 67 27.49 -8.52 16.99
C ALA A 67 27.07 -9.54 15.93
N LYS A 68 25.95 -10.25 16.17
CA LYS A 68 25.41 -11.25 15.23
C LYS A 68 25.07 -10.67 13.85
N SER A 69 24.72 -9.38 13.77
CA SER A 69 24.49 -8.67 12.51
C SER A 69 25.75 -8.60 11.66
N ASP A 70 26.90 -8.32 12.27
CA ASP A 70 28.16 -8.10 11.57
C ASP A 70 28.72 -9.41 11.01
N TYR A 71 28.58 -10.52 11.75
CA TYR A 71 28.88 -11.86 11.23
C TYR A 71 28.07 -12.18 9.96
N ARG A 72 26.77 -11.85 9.95
CA ARG A 72 25.91 -12.07 8.78
C ARG A 72 26.31 -11.17 7.61
N LYS A 73 26.66 -9.91 7.88
CA LYS A 73 27.13 -8.97 6.85
C LYS A 73 28.44 -9.43 6.23
N ALA A 74 29.39 -9.87 7.06
CA ALA A 74 30.65 -10.47 6.60
C ALA A 74 30.42 -11.71 5.73
N ALA A 75 29.49 -12.58 6.13
CA ALA A 75 29.15 -13.79 5.38
C ALA A 75 28.52 -13.47 4.01
N SER A 76 27.69 -12.41 3.92
CA SER A 76 27.15 -11.96 2.63
C SER A 76 28.28 -11.50 1.70
N LEU A 77 29.13 -10.58 2.15
CA LEU A 77 30.23 -10.03 1.35
C LEU A 77 31.19 -11.13 0.85
N LEU A 78 31.53 -12.08 1.73
CA LEU A 78 32.39 -13.21 1.37
C LEU A 78 31.69 -14.18 0.41
N ARG A 79 30.39 -14.44 0.57
CA ARG A 79 29.62 -15.22 -0.42
C ARG A 79 29.66 -14.54 -1.77
N ASP A 80 29.37 -13.25 -1.83
CA ASP A 80 29.26 -12.53 -3.11
C ASP A 80 30.62 -12.51 -3.82
N SER A 81 31.71 -12.39 -3.06
CA SER A 81 33.07 -12.59 -3.56
C SER A 81 33.32 -13.99 -4.13
N VAL A 82 32.87 -15.06 -3.45
CA VAL A 82 32.98 -16.45 -3.94
C VAL A 82 32.14 -16.64 -5.20
N ASN A 83 30.92 -16.11 -5.25
CA ASN A 83 30.04 -16.22 -6.41
C ASN A 83 30.63 -15.51 -7.64
N MET A 84 31.30 -14.37 -7.44
CA MET A 84 31.92 -13.60 -8.53
C MET A 84 33.18 -14.29 -9.10
N ASN A 85 33.97 -14.96 -8.26
CA ASN A 85 35.07 -15.81 -8.72
C ASN A 85 35.18 -17.10 -7.90
N PRO A 86 34.46 -18.18 -8.29
CA PRO A 86 34.46 -19.44 -7.56
C PRO A 86 35.82 -20.13 -7.50
N LYS A 87 36.75 -19.78 -8.40
CA LYS A 87 38.09 -20.37 -8.45
C LYS A 87 39.07 -19.73 -7.46
N ASP A 88 38.72 -18.58 -6.86
CA ASP A 88 39.57 -17.96 -5.85
C ASP A 88 39.50 -18.73 -4.52
N LYS A 89 40.58 -19.47 -4.24
CA LYS A 89 40.75 -20.20 -3.00
C LYS A 89 40.78 -19.28 -1.77
N LYS A 90 41.23 -18.03 -1.90
CA LYS A 90 41.30 -17.10 -0.76
C LYS A 90 39.90 -16.69 -0.30
N SER A 91 39.00 -16.34 -1.22
CA SER A 91 37.59 -16.07 -0.88
C SER A 91 36.88 -17.28 -0.32
N SER A 92 37.05 -18.44 -0.96
CA SER A 92 36.37 -19.68 -0.52
C SER A 92 36.81 -20.09 0.88
N ARG A 93 38.11 -20.02 1.18
CA ARG A 93 38.63 -20.30 2.54
C ARG A 93 38.07 -19.30 3.56
N ALA A 94 38.18 -17.99 3.30
CA ALA A 94 37.68 -16.99 4.23
C ALA A 94 36.18 -17.13 4.50
N TYR A 95 35.38 -17.45 3.48
CA TYR A 95 33.96 -17.71 3.63
C TYR A 95 33.67 -18.94 4.48
N ASN A 96 34.33 -20.07 4.21
CA ASN A 96 34.14 -21.32 4.96
C ASN A 96 34.61 -21.20 6.42
N ASP A 97 35.74 -20.53 6.66
CA ASP A 97 36.24 -20.28 8.01
C ASP A 97 35.22 -19.48 8.83
N LEU A 98 34.64 -18.43 8.23
CA LEU A 98 33.57 -17.65 8.86
C LEU A 98 32.31 -18.50 9.12
N LEU A 99 31.91 -19.35 8.18
CA LEU A 99 30.74 -20.21 8.37
C LEU A 99 30.93 -21.19 9.53
N ASN A 100 32.12 -21.76 9.67
CA ASN A 100 32.47 -22.63 10.80
C ASN A 100 32.39 -21.87 12.13
N GLU A 101 32.97 -20.67 12.20
CA GLU A 101 32.89 -19.83 13.41
C GLU A 101 31.44 -19.41 13.73
N MET A 102 30.66 -19.06 12.72
CA MET A 102 29.23 -18.75 12.89
C MET A 102 28.46 -19.96 13.41
N GLN A 103 28.79 -21.17 12.96
CA GLN A 103 28.18 -22.41 13.44
C GLN A 103 28.52 -22.67 14.92
N GLU A 104 29.80 -22.55 15.31
CA GLU A 104 30.25 -22.67 16.71
C GLU A 104 29.53 -21.66 17.61
N LYS A 105 29.38 -20.41 17.15
CA LYS A 105 28.68 -19.33 17.87
C LYS A 105 27.15 -19.40 17.77
N ARG A 106 26.58 -20.43 17.11
CA ARG A 106 25.13 -20.58 16.86
C ARG A 106 24.49 -19.36 16.17
N ILE A 107 25.24 -18.70 15.28
CA ILE A 107 24.79 -17.57 14.47
C ILE A 107 24.28 -18.10 13.14
N ARG A 108 22.96 -18.25 13.04
CA ARG A 108 22.32 -18.65 11.77
C ARG A 108 22.33 -17.50 10.76
N ARG A 109 22.62 -17.82 9.50
CA ARG A 109 22.34 -16.93 8.37
C ARG A 109 20.85 -16.60 8.35
N ARG A 110 20.50 -15.31 8.28
CA ARG A 110 19.10 -14.89 8.15
C ARG A 110 18.73 -15.08 6.69
N SER A 111 17.73 -15.93 6.42
CA SER A 111 17.20 -16.16 5.08
C SER A 111 15.90 -15.38 4.96
N PHE A 112 15.89 -14.36 4.10
CA PHE A 112 14.70 -13.59 3.77
C PHE A 112 13.85 -14.24 2.68
N ARG A 113 14.30 -15.34 2.06
CA ARG A 113 13.57 -16.01 0.99
C ARG A 113 12.13 -16.39 1.37
N LYS A 114 11.93 -16.91 2.59
CA LYS A 114 10.59 -17.29 3.09
C LYS A 114 9.70 -16.07 3.29
N VAL A 115 10.27 -14.97 3.78
CA VAL A 115 9.57 -13.69 3.97
C VAL A 115 9.18 -13.11 2.62
N GLY A 116 10.11 -13.12 1.65
CA GLY A 116 9.84 -12.65 0.29
C GLY A 116 8.74 -13.46 -0.41
N TYR A 117 8.72 -14.79 -0.26
CA TYR A 117 7.60 -15.60 -0.76
C TYR A 117 6.27 -15.23 -0.10
N ALA A 118 6.23 -15.09 1.23
CA ALA A 118 5.01 -14.71 1.94
C ALA A 118 4.46 -13.36 1.46
N ILE A 119 5.32 -12.33 1.35
CA ILE A 119 4.94 -11.00 0.85
C ILE A 119 4.39 -11.10 -0.58
N THR A 120 5.09 -11.84 -1.45
CA THR A 120 4.67 -11.99 -2.86
C THR A 120 3.30 -12.65 -2.96
N VAL A 121 3.08 -13.74 -2.21
CA VAL A 121 1.78 -14.45 -2.20
C VAL A 121 0.66 -13.56 -1.70
N ILE A 122 0.86 -12.82 -0.59
CA ILE A 122 -0.15 -11.90 -0.05
C ILE A 122 -0.46 -10.80 -1.08
N ALA A 123 0.56 -10.19 -1.68
CA ALA A 123 0.37 -9.16 -2.70
C ALA A 123 -0.43 -9.70 -3.90
N THR A 124 -0.14 -10.92 -4.37
CA THR A 124 -0.90 -11.55 -5.46
C THR A 124 -2.35 -11.80 -5.07
N LEU A 125 -2.62 -12.30 -3.86
CA LEU A 125 -3.98 -12.50 -3.38
C LEU A 125 -4.76 -11.19 -3.28
N LEU A 126 -4.12 -10.12 -2.76
CA LEU A 126 -4.73 -8.80 -2.68
C LEU A 126 -5.04 -8.25 -4.06
N LEU A 127 -4.15 -8.39 -5.05
CA LEU A 127 -4.43 -7.97 -6.42
C LEU A 127 -5.64 -8.71 -7.01
N ILE A 128 -5.72 -10.03 -6.82
CA ILE A 128 -6.86 -10.83 -7.30
C ILE A 128 -8.15 -10.37 -6.62
N MET A 129 -8.16 -10.26 -5.29
CA MET A 129 -9.32 -9.79 -4.54
C MET A 129 -9.74 -8.38 -4.95
N GLY A 130 -8.78 -7.48 -5.13
CA GLY A 130 -9.03 -6.11 -5.58
C GLY A 130 -9.65 -6.02 -6.96
N THR A 131 -9.28 -6.92 -7.87
CA THR A 131 -9.82 -6.95 -9.25
C THR A 131 -11.20 -7.56 -9.34
N ILE A 132 -11.50 -8.55 -8.50
CA ILE A 132 -12.83 -9.18 -8.47
C ILE A 132 -13.81 -8.29 -7.71
N GLY A 133 -13.31 -7.57 -6.70
CA GLY A 133 -14.13 -6.87 -5.74
C GLY A 133 -14.71 -7.81 -4.70
N ILE A 134 -15.09 -7.23 -3.57
CA ILE A 134 -15.91 -7.91 -2.57
C ILE A 134 -17.21 -7.16 -2.44
N THR A 135 -18.32 -7.87 -2.62
CA THR A 135 -19.64 -7.36 -2.32
C THR A 135 -19.93 -7.63 -0.85
N LEU A 136 -20.23 -6.59 -0.10
CA LEU A 136 -20.67 -6.71 1.29
C LEU A 136 -22.20 -6.75 1.31
N GLU A 137 -22.74 -7.73 2.03
CA GLU A 137 -24.16 -7.69 2.39
C GLU A 137 -24.38 -6.44 3.26
N PRO A 138 -25.39 -5.62 2.95
CA PRO A 138 -25.70 -4.48 3.80
C PRO A 138 -26.05 -5.01 5.20
N ALA A 139 -25.46 -4.39 6.23
CA ALA A 139 -25.93 -4.61 7.59
C ALA A 139 -27.45 -4.36 7.60
N SER A 140 -28.22 -5.17 8.34
CA SER A 140 -29.66 -4.96 8.50
C SER A 140 -29.90 -3.55 9.05
N ARG A 141 -30.21 -2.61 8.16
CA ARG A 141 -30.57 -1.24 8.49
C ARG A 141 -32.06 -1.11 8.25
N GLU A 142 -32.71 -0.34 9.11
CA GLU A 142 -34.08 0.09 8.83
C GLU A 142 -34.01 0.95 7.57
N ALA A 143 -34.84 0.64 6.58
CA ALA A 143 -35.00 1.51 5.41
C ALA A 143 -35.37 2.92 5.90
N PRO A 144 -34.96 3.98 5.19
CA PRO A 144 -35.42 5.32 5.56
C PRO A 144 -36.94 5.33 5.63
N LEU A 145 -37.47 6.02 6.65
CA LEU A 145 -38.90 6.18 6.85
C LEU A 145 -39.52 6.68 5.55
N SER A 146 -40.55 5.99 5.06
CA SER A 146 -41.26 6.38 3.86
C SER A 146 -41.76 7.83 3.96
N PRO A 147 -41.84 8.58 2.84
CA PRO A 147 -42.32 9.95 2.89
C PRO A 147 -43.75 10.04 3.44
N PRO A 148 -44.13 11.13 4.12
CA PRO A 148 -45.51 11.33 4.56
C PRO A 148 -46.47 11.41 3.36
N SER A 149 -47.78 11.31 3.60
CA SER A 149 -48.77 11.27 2.51
C SER A 149 -48.76 12.52 1.62
N PHE A 150 -48.40 13.68 2.17
CA PHE A 150 -48.27 14.95 1.45
C PHE A 150 -46.84 15.48 1.64
N THR A 151 -46.14 15.74 0.54
CA THR A 151 -44.70 16.03 0.56
C THR A 151 -44.28 17.21 -0.30
N GLN A 152 -45.05 17.56 -1.34
CA GLN A 152 -44.67 18.63 -2.30
C GLN A 152 -43.24 18.45 -2.85
N GLY A 153 -42.86 17.20 -3.08
CA GLY A 153 -41.54 16.82 -3.58
C GLY A 153 -40.37 16.97 -2.62
N THR A 154 -40.63 17.30 -1.36
CA THR A 154 -39.57 17.53 -0.37
C THR A 154 -38.89 16.23 0.07
N VAL A 155 -37.59 16.31 0.32
CA VAL A 155 -36.77 15.20 0.80
C VAL A 155 -36.81 15.07 2.32
N PHE A 156 -36.89 13.85 2.83
CA PHE A 156 -36.82 13.53 4.26
C PHE A 156 -35.61 12.64 4.51
N PHE A 157 -34.75 13.04 5.44
CA PHE A 157 -33.52 12.31 5.75
C PHE A 157 -33.72 11.27 6.84
N GLY A 158 -33.03 10.13 6.68
CA GLY A 158 -32.87 9.17 7.76
C GLY A 158 -32.03 9.77 8.92
N PRO A 159 -32.25 9.31 10.17
CA PRO A 159 -31.54 9.84 11.34
C PRO A 159 -30.09 9.33 11.44
N GLU A 160 -29.78 8.20 10.83
CA GLU A 160 -28.46 7.56 10.93
C GLU A 160 -27.56 7.90 9.73
N PRO A 161 -26.30 8.34 9.96
CA PRO A 161 -25.37 8.55 8.89
C PRO A 161 -24.90 7.22 8.26
N LEU A 162 -24.75 7.25 6.93
CA LEU A 162 -23.86 6.38 6.19
C LEU A 162 -22.41 6.74 6.54
N ARG A 163 -21.60 5.71 6.78
CA ARG A 163 -20.16 5.91 6.95
C ARG A 163 -19.52 6.03 5.57
N GLY A 164 -18.73 7.08 5.38
CA GLY A 164 -17.84 7.22 4.25
C GLY A 164 -16.75 6.14 4.20
N ASN A 165 -15.88 6.24 3.21
CA ASN A 165 -14.75 5.33 3.04
C ASN A 165 -13.56 5.81 3.89
N PRO A 166 -13.18 5.11 4.98
CA PRO A 166 -12.09 5.56 5.86
C PRO A 166 -10.69 5.33 5.26
N PHE A 167 -10.58 4.61 4.14
CA PHE A 167 -9.30 4.28 3.51
C PHE A 167 -9.31 4.53 1.99
N PRO A 168 -9.65 5.75 1.51
CA PRO A 168 -9.82 6.02 0.07
C PRO A 168 -8.52 5.83 -0.73
N LEU A 169 -7.37 6.01 -0.06
CA LEU A 169 -6.06 5.77 -0.65
C LEU A 169 -5.74 4.28 -0.90
N LEU A 170 -6.43 3.35 -0.25
CA LEU A 170 -6.18 1.91 -0.40
C LEU A 170 -7.33 1.19 -1.08
N LEU A 171 -8.55 1.56 -0.72
CA LEU A 171 -9.78 0.92 -1.16
C LEU A 171 -10.67 1.98 -1.82
N SER A 172 -11.34 1.60 -2.89
CA SER A 172 -12.47 2.33 -3.42
C SER A 172 -13.74 1.60 -2.98
N ALA A 173 -14.71 2.35 -2.50
CA ALA A 173 -16.01 1.85 -2.13
C ALA A 173 -17.06 2.45 -3.08
N GLU A 174 -18.01 1.64 -3.50
CA GLU A 174 -19.13 2.05 -4.35
C GLU A 174 -20.41 1.44 -3.78
N ALA A 175 -21.39 2.30 -3.50
CA ALA A 175 -22.69 1.91 -3.00
C ALA A 175 -23.72 2.07 -4.13
N THR A 176 -24.51 1.03 -4.37
CA THR A 176 -25.62 1.03 -5.31
C THR A 176 -26.92 0.76 -4.56
N LEU A 177 -27.92 1.62 -4.76
CA LEU A 177 -29.25 1.54 -4.19
C LEU A 177 -30.26 1.35 -5.32
N ASN A 178 -31.13 0.34 -5.23
CA ASN A 178 -32.23 0.11 -6.16
C ASN A 178 -33.55 0.01 -5.40
N TRP A 179 -34.64 0.48 -6.00
CA TRP A 179 -35.97 0.43 -5.41
C TRP A 179 -37.06 0.15 -6.44
N ASP A 180 -38.21 -0.35 -6.00
CA ASP A 180 -39.27 -0.87 -6.86
C ASP A 180 -40.39 0.15 -7.19
N ARG A 181 -40.14 1.44 -6.91
CA ARG A 181 -41.12 2.52 -7.09
C ARG A 181 -40.65 3.59 -8.07
N ASP A 182 -41.59 4.14 -8.81
CA ASP A 182 -41.38 5.20 -9.82
C ASP A 182 -41.87 6.58 -9.38
N ASP A 183 -42.51 6.68 -8.21
CA ASP A 183 -43.07 7.91 -7.64
C ASP A 183 -42.19 8.51 -6.52
N ILE A 184 -41.05 7.88 -6.20
CA ILE A 184 -40.08 8.34 -5.21
C ILE A 184 -38.67 8.47 -5.81
N PHE A 185 -37.88 9.35 -5.21
CA PHE A 185 -36.47 9.52 -5.50
C PHE A 185 -35.64 9.42 -4.22
N PHE A 186 -34.38 9.02 -4.38
CA PHE A 186 -33.39 8.98 -3.32
C PHE A 186 -32.30 10.00 -3.57
N VAL A 187 -31.74 10.52 -2.48
CA VAL A 187 -30.55 11.37 -2.53
C VAL A 187 -29.54 10.94 -1.49
N ILE A 188 -28.28 11.26 -1.75
CA ILE A 188 -27.22 11.26 -0.75
C ILE A 188 -26.83 12.71 -0.50
N ALA A 189 -26.73 13.09 0.76
CA ALA A 189 -26.36 14.43 1.20
C ALA A 189 -25.30 14.34 2.30
N ASP A 190 -24.40 15.32 2.36
CA ASP A 190 -23.54 15.51 3.53
C ASP A 190 -24.33 16.08 4.73
N GLU A 191 -23.65 16.22 5.87
CA GLU A 191 -24.24 16.76 7.09
C GLU A 191 -24.74 18.21 6.90
N ASP A 192 -23.99 19.05 6.19
CA ASP A 192 -24.33 20.45 5.96
C ASP A 192 -25.63 20.58 5.15
N LYS A 193 -25.76 19.83 4.04
CA LYS A 193 -26.97 19.85 3.21
C LYS A 193 -28.17 19.25 3.92
N LYS A 194 -27.98 18.18 4.71
CA LYS A 194 -29.05 17.67 5.57
C LYS A 194 -29.52 18.73 6.56
N ASN A 195 -28.59 19.41 7.24
CA ASN A 195 -28.91 20.45 8.21
C ASN A 195 -29.62 21.65 7.57
N GLU A 196 -29.24 22.03 6.36
CA GLU A 196 -29.97 23.03 5.56
C GLU A 196 -31.44 22.62 5.40
N CYS A 197 -31.71 21.38 4.97
CA CYS A 197 -33.06 20.89 4.75
C CYS A 197 -33.88 20.68 6.03
N ASP A 198 -33.24 20.29 7.12
CA ASP A 198 -33.88 20.09 8.43
C ASP A 198 -34.16 21.43 9.13
N SER A 199 -33.40 22.49 8.80
CA SER A 199 -33.61 23.82 9.37
C SER A 199 -34.86 24.54 8.85
N ILE A 200 -35.40 24.10 7.70
CA ILE A 200 -36.62 24.69 7.13
C ILE A 200 -37.84 24.08 7.82
N PRO A 201 -38.75 24.89 8.39
CA PRO A 201 -39.96 24.39 9.03
C PRO A 201 -40.80 23.51 8.08
N PRO A 202 -41.38 22.37 8.55
CA PRO A 202 -42.11 21.44 7.70
C PRO A 202 -43.24 22.08 6.87
N ILE A 203 -43.94 23.07 7.45
CA ILE A 203 -45.03 23.80 6.77
C ILE A 203 -44.50 24.66 5.63
N GLU A 204 -43.37 25.35 5.83
CA GLU A 204 -42.76 26.20 4.82
C GLU A 204 -42.16 25.37 3.68
N ARG A 205 -41.55 24.23 4.02
CA ARG A 205 -41.00 23.28 3.05
C ARG A 205 -42.05 22.79 2.06
N ILE A 206 -43.23 22.44 2.57
CA ILE A 206 -44.31 21.87 1.75
C ILE A 206 -45.07 22.95 0.98
N LEU A 207 -45.15 24.19 1.49
CA LEU A 207 -45.85 25.29 0.80
C LEU A 207 -44.96 26.09 -0.18
N SER A 208 -43.69 25.75 -0.28
CA SER A 208 -42.71 26.48 -1.09
C SER A 208 -42.63 25.94 -2.52
N ASP A 209 -42.66 26.87 -3.49
CA ASP A 209 -42.41 26.59 -4.91
C ASP A 209 -40.90 26.50 -5.24
N SER A 210 -40.01 26.60 -4.23
CA SER A 210 -38.57 26.45 -4.43
C SER A 210 -38.18 25.00 -4.77
N GLU A 211 -37.09 24.82 -5.50
CA GLU A 211 -36.43 23.52 -5.72
C GLU A 211 -35.55 23.10 -4.54
N THR A 212 -35.34 23.98 -3.56
CA THR A 212 -34.54 23.68 -2.36
C THR A 212 -35.07 22.44 -1.65
N CYS A 213 -34.19 21.47 -1.40
CA CYS A 213 -34.50 20.19 -0.76
C CYS A 213 -35.54 19.35 -1.51
N LYS A 214 -35.58 19.46 -2.84
CA LYS A 214 -36.35 18.63 -3.78
C LYS A 214 -35.40 17.99 -4.80
N ALA A 215 -35.91 17.10 -5.65
CA ALA A 215 -35.08 16.36 -6.62
C ALA A 215 -34.20 17.25 -7.53
N GLY A 216 -34.64 18.48 -7.81
CA GLY A 216 -33.89 19.45 -8.63
C GLY A 216 -32.79 20.24 -7.91
N ASP A 217 -32.60 20.04 -6.61
CA ASP A 217 -31.58 20.74 -5.83
C ASP A 217 -30.17 20.23 -6.19
N SER A 218 -29.29 21.15 -6.57
CA SER A 218 -27.91 20.83 -6.95
C SER A 218 -26.97 20.56 -5.77
N GLY A 219 -27.43 20.75 -4.53
CA GLY A 219 -26.61 20.60 -3.32
C GLY A 219 -26.43 19.16 -2.82
N PHE A 220 -27.02 18.16 -3.48
CA PHE A 220 -26.85 16.75 -3.12
C PHE A 220 -25.61 16.13 -3.77
N GLU A 221 -25.02 15.15 -3.10
CA GLU A 221 -23.88 14.36 -3.62
C GLU A 221 -24.30 13.55 -4.85
N VAL A 222 -25.50 12.98 -4.78
CA VAL A 222 -26.13 12.29 -5.89
C VAL A 222 -27.64 12.25 -5.70
N VAL A 223 -28.36 12.29 -6.83
CA VAL A 223 -29.81 12.15 -6.91
C VAL A 223 -30.12 10.97 -7.82
N GLY A 224 -31.03 10.10 -7.39
CA GLY A 224 -31.56 9.00 -8.17
C GLY A 224 -33.07 9.11 -8.23
N ASP A 225 -33.60 9.42 -9.40
CA ASP A 225 -35.02 9.63 -9.67
C ASP A 225 -35.70 8.41 -10.31
N ASN A 226 -34.94 7.34 -10.57
CA ASN A 226 -35.43 6.14 -11.22
C ASN A 226 -34.96 4.88 -10.50
N GLY A 227 -35.88 4.17 -9.85
CA GLY A 227 -35.58 2.95 -9.09
C GLY A 227 -35.10 1.76 -9.93
N THR A 228 -35.35 1.77 -11.24
CA THR A 228 -34.87 0.72 -12.16
C THR A 228 -33.38 0.90 -12.51
N THR A 229 -32.94 2.15 -12.69
CA THR A 229 -31.52 2.47 -12.89
C THR A 229 -30.77 2.45 -11.56
N GLY A 230 -31.47 2.82 -10.48
CA GLY A 230 -30.91 2.97 -9.15
C GLY A 230 -30.09 4.24 -8.97
N LEU A 231 -29.46 4.32 -7.82
CA LEU A 231 -28.54 5.38 -7.42
C LEU A 231 -27.19 4.73 -7.13
N THR A 232 -26.13 5.24 -7.75
CA THR A 232 -24.76 4.78 -7.50
C THR A 232 -23.94 5.93 -6.94
N TRP A 233 -23.19 5.67 -5.87
CA TRP A 233 -22.41 6.66 -5.15
C TRP A 233 -21.09 6.10 -4.67
N ALA A 234 -20.01 6.85 -4.89
CA ALA A 234 -18.68 6.52 -4.40
C ALA A 234 -18.37 7.37 -3.15
N PRO A 235 -18.51 6.84 -1.92
CA PRO A 235 -18.23 7.59 -0.70
C PRO A 235 -16.79 8.10 -0.62
N GLU A 236 -16.65 9.39 -0.34
CA GLU A 236 -15.42 9.93 0.22
C GLU A 236 -15.39 9.73 1.75
N ASP A 237 -14.36 10.28 2.41
CA ASP A 237 -14.28 10.26 3.87
C ASP A 237 -15.23 11.33 4.44
N GLY A 238 -16.18 10.92 5.30
CA GLY A 238 -17.21 11.81 5.81
C GLY A 238 -18.45 11.08 6.33
N GLU A 239 -19.40 11.86 6.85
CA GLU A 239 -20.74 11.40 7.23
C GLU A 239 -21.74 11.86 6.17
N TYR A 240 -22.55 10.91 5.70
CA TYR A 240 -23.53 11.15 4.66
C TYR A 240 -24.88 10.61 5.06
N TYR A 241 -25.96 11.09 4.47
CA TYR A 241 -27.32 10.73 4.84
C TYR A 241 -28.12 10.38 3.60
N VAL A 242 -28.93 9.31 3.73
CA VAL A 242 -29.91 8.95 2.71
C VAL A 242 -31.16 9.79 2.93
N GLY A 243 -31.56 10.52 1.90
CA GLY A 243 -32.83 11.22 1.82
C GLY A 243 -33.79 10.51 0.87
N ILE A 244 -35.08 10.55 1.19
CA ILE A 244 -36.17 10.04 0.35
C ILE A 244 -37.20 11.15 0.11
N GLY A 245 -37.62 11.33 -1.13
CA GLY A 245 -38.68 12.28 -1.49
C GLY A 245 -39.62 11.67 -2.52
N THR A 246 -40.71 12.38 -2.85
CA THR A 246 -41.63 11.96 -3.93
C THR A 246 -41.42 12.83 -5.17
N LEU A 247 -41.66 12.30 -6.36
CA LEU A 247 -41.58 13.08 -7.60
C LEU A 247 -42.82 13.96 -7.86
N GLY A 248 -43.77 13.97 -6.92
CA GLY A 248 -45.01 14.72 -7.01
C GLY A 248 -45.43 15.34 -5.68
N GLU A 249 -46.70 15.73 -5.58
CA GLU A 249 -47.20 16.40 -4.37
C GLU A 249 -47.49 15.44 -3.22
N ASN A 250 -47.75 14.17 -3.53
CA ASN A 250 -48.24 13.16 -2.60
C ASN A 250 -47.42 11.88 -2.68
N ASN A 251 -47.56 11.03 -1.65
CA ASN A 251 -47.07 9.65 -1.62
C ASN A 251 -48.25 8.68 -1.87
N PRO A 252 -48.66 8.42 -3.13
CA PRO A 252 -49.84 7.63 -3.45
C PRO A 252 -49.69 6.15 -3.11
N ALA A 253 -48.49 5.58 -3.21
CA ALA A 253 -48.24 4.17 -2.93
C ALA A 253 -48.00 3.86 -1.43
N GLY A 254 -47.94 4.89 -0.58
CA GLY A 254 -47.87 4.75 0.88
C GLY A 254 -46.49 4.32 1.39
N GLU A 255 -46.46 3.58 2.49
CA GLU A 255 -45.25 3.34 3.28
C GLU A 255 -44.38 2.18 2.78
N GLY A 256 -44.93 1.28 1.97
CA GLY A 256 -44.24 0.07 1.50
C GLY A 256 -43.40 0.30 0.25
N PHE A 257 -42.14 -0.12 0.29
CA PHE A 257 -41.27 -0.28 -0.88
C PHE A 257 -40.16 -1.28 -0.59
N LYS A 258 -39.59 -1.86 -1.64
CA LYS A 258 -38.40 -2.72 -1.53
C LYS A 258 -37.16 -1.89 -1.84
N LEU A 259 -36.19 -1.91 -0.93
CA LEU A 259 -34.88 -1.28 -1.10
C LEU A 259 -33.80 -2.35 -1.14
N ASP A 260 -33.08 -2.42 -2.24
CA ASP A 260 -31.93 -3.28 -2.42
C ASP A 260 -30.65 -2.42 -2.35
N VAL A 261 -29.78 -2.69 -1.37
CA VAL A 261 -28.51 -1.97 -1.18
C VAL A 261 -27.35 -2.91 -1.43
N THR A 262 -26.41 -2.50 -2.27
CA THR A 262 -25.20 -3.26 -2.59
C THR A 262 -23.99 -2.39 -2.35
N ILE A 263 -22.99 -2.89 -1.61
CA ILE A 263 -21.72 -2.19 -1.39
C ILE A 263 -20.62 -3.03 -2.01
N GLU A 264 -19.90 -2.46 -2.96
CA GLU A 264 -18.73 -3.07 -3.57
C GLU A 264 -17.46 -2.38 -3.08
N LEU A 265 -16.50 -3.18 -2.61
CA LEU A 265 -15.16 -2.72 -2.26
C LEU A 265 -14.16 -3.28 -3.26
N ASN A 266 -13.38 -2.38 -3.83
CA ASN A 266 -12.28 -2.67 -4.74
C ASN A 266 -10.98 -2.06 -4.22
N LEU A 267 -9.85 -2.48 -4.77
CA LEU A 267 -8.59 -1.75 -4.57
C LEU A 267 -8.66 -0.43 -5.33
N SER A 268 -8.29 0.68 -4.68
CA SER A 268 -8.16 1.95 -5.39
C SER A 268 -6.92 1.96 -6.29
N ALA A 269 -6.83 2.90 -7.22
CA ALA A 269 -5.67 3.04 -8.12
C ALA A 269 -4.33 3.11 -7.34
N SER A 270 -4.29 3.89 -6.24
CA SER A 270 -3.14 3.96 -5.35
C SER A 270 -2.92 2.66 -4.57
N GLY A 271 -3.99 1.99 -4.16
CA GLY A 271 -3.91 0.67 -3.53
C GLY A 271 -3.26 -0.38 -4.45
N TYR A 272 -3.59 -0.39 -5.75
CA TYR A 272 -2.95 -1.27 -6.73
C TYR A 272 -1.44 -1.01 -6.83
N VAL A 273 -1.04 0.26 -6.93
CA VAL A 273 0.37 0.66 -7.01
C VAL A 273 1.13 0.21 -5.77
N LEU A 274 0.59 0.46 -4.58
CA LEU A 274 1.20 0.04 -3.31
C LEU A 274 1.35 -1.48 -3.25
N THR A 275 0.31 -2.22 -3.63
CA THR A 275 0.34 -3.69 -3.64
C THR A 275 1.40 -4.24 -4.59
N LEU A 276 1.55 -3.64 -5.78
CA LEU A 276 2.59 -4.00 -6.74
C LEU A 276 4.00 -3.72 -6.19
N LEU A 277 4.21 -2.58 -5.52
CA LEU A 277 5.48 -2.26 -4.88
C LEU A 277 5.83 -3.27 -3.78
N PHE A 278 4.86 -3.64 -2.95
CA PHE A 278 5.06 -4.71 -1.95
C PHE A 278 5.42 -6.04 -2.61
N GLY A 279 4.73 -6.43 -3.68
CA GLY A 279 5.08 -7.62 -4.46
C GLY A 279 6.51 -7.57 -5.01
N ALA A 280 6.92 -6.42 -5.57
CA ALA A 280 8.26 -6.22 -6.09
C ALA A 280 9.34 -6.33 -4.99
N ILE A 281 9.08 -5.78 -3.80
CA ILE A 281 9.95 -5.95 -2.61
C ILE A 281 10.05 -7.44 -2.24
N GLY A 282 8.93 -8.17 -2.25
CA GLY A 282 8.91 -9.61 -2.00
C GLY A 282 9.82 -10.39 -2.96
N VAL A 283 9.71 -10.11 -4.26
CA VAL A 283 10.57 -10.71 -5.30
C VAL A 283 12.04 -10.32 -5.13
N GLN A 284 12.33 -9.05 -4.83
CA GLN A 284 13.69 -8.55 -4.58
C GLN A 284 14.33 -9.29 -3.40
N LEU A 285 13.56 -9.51 -2.31
CA LEU A 285 14.02 -10.27 -1.14
C LEU A 285 14.30 -11.73 -1.48
N VAL A 286 13.52 -12.36 -2.36
CA VAL A 286 13.78 -13.74 -2.82
C VAL A 286 15.06 -13.82 -3.67
N ARG A 287 15.29 -12.84 -4.54
CA ARG A 287 16.44 -12.81 -5.46
C ARG A 287 17.76 -12.50 -4.77
N ASN A 288 17.73 -11.62 -3.76
CA ASN A 288 18.93 -11.13 -3.09
C ASN A 288 19.33 -11.95 -1.84
N ASP A 289 18.49 -12.91 -1.42
CA ASP A 289 18.79 -13.81 -0.30
C ASP A 289 19.78 -14.92 -0.68
#